data_AF-A0A9P6CL79-F1
#
_entry.id   AF-A0A9P6CL79-F1
#
_cell.length_a   1.000
_cell.length_b   1.000
_cell.length_c   1.000
_cell.angle_alpha   90.00
_cell.angle_beta   90.00
_cell.angle_gamma   90.00
#
_symmetry.space_group_name_H-M   'P 1'
#
loop_
_entity.id
_entity.type
_entity.pdbx_description
1 polymer ?
#
loop_
_entity_poly.entity_id
_entity_poly.type
_entity_poly.pdbx_seq_one_letter_code
_entity_poly.pdbx_strand_id
1 'polypeptide(L)'
;RPAEIGWWMKNARKLNRSPKISKPADFILSWRQWWVAMQPECRRDGTTWPPTHDLSGGDDHWAKVSYSGPNGFFLLILSLSWW
;
A
#
# COMPACT_ATOMS: atom_id res chain seq x y z
N ARG A 1 4.74 1.02 5.51
CA ARG A 1 4.92 1.65 4.18
C ARG A 1 6.39 1.53 3.78
N PRO A 2 6.71 1.13 2.54
CA PRO A 2 8.08 1.15 2.00
C PRO A 2 8.79 2.50 2.22
N ALA A 3 10.10 2.43 2.49
CA ALA A 3 10.92 3.61 2.77
C ALA A 3 11.00 4.55 1.55
N GLU A 4 11.02 3.98 0.35
CA GLU A 4 11.08 4.67 -0.94
C GLU A 4 9.85 5.54 -1.17
N ILE A 5 8.65 5.05 -0.81
CA ILE A 5 7.42 5.85 -0.86
C ILE A 5 7.52 7.01 0.14
N GLY A 6 8.03 6.74 1.35
CA GLY A 6 8.25 7.78 2.35
C GLY A 6 9.25 8.85 1.90
N TRP A 7 10.34 8.44 1.27
CA TRP A 7 11.32 9.34 0.68
C TRP A 7 10.72 10.17 -0.46
N TRP A 8 10.00 9.55 -1.40
CA TRP A 8 9.36 10.24 -2.51
C TRP A 8 8.35 11.30 -2.03
N MET A 9 7.57 10.97 -1.00
CA MET A 9 6.62 11.91 -0.40
C MET A 9 7.28 13.12 0.26
N LYS A 10 8.47 12.94 0.87
CA LYS A 10 9.27 14.05 1.43
C LYS A 10 9.93 14.89 0.33
N ASN A 11 10.13 14.34 -0.86
CA ASN A 11 10.76 15.00 -2.01
C ASN A 11 9.74 15.61 -2.98
N ALA A 12 8.74 16.31 -2.43
CA ALA A 12 7.72 17.06 -3.16
C ALA A 12 6.84 16.24 -4.13
N ARG A 13 6.77 14.90 -3.98
CA ARG A 13 5.81 14.05 -4.73
C ARG A 13 5.88 14.23 -6.26
N LYS A 14 7.08 14.37 -6.81
CA LYS A 14 7.29 14.60 -8.25
C LYS A 14 6.90 13.35 -9.05
N LEU A 15 5.83 13.44 -9.85
CA LEU A 15 5.33 12.31 -10.66
C LEU A 15 6.30 11.89 -11.77
N ASN A 16 7.08 12.83 -12.30
CA ASN A 16 8.12 12.58 -13.30
C ASN A 16 9.43 12.02 -12.71
N ARG A 17 9.50 11.81 -11.39
CA ARG A 17 10.69 11.30 -10.70
C ARG A 17 10.29 10.21 -9.72
N SER A 18 10.32 8.96 -10.17
CA SER A 18 10.19 7.80 -9.31
C SER A 18 11.43 7.63 -8.41
N PRO A 19 11.28 7.11 -7.19
CA PRO A 19 12.42 6.72 -6.38
C PRO A 19 13.16 5.53 -7.00
N LYS A 20 14.47 5.47 -6.80
CA LYS A 20 15.27 4.33 -7.23
C LYS A 20 15.01 3.13 -6.32
N ILE A 21 14.48 2.05 -6.87
CA ILE A 21 14.29 0.77 -6.16
C ILE A 21 15.51 -0.11 -6.45
N SER A 22 16.46 -0.15 -5.52
CA SER A 22 17.70 -0.94 -5.69
C SER A 22 17.49 -2.43 -5.44
N LYS A 23 16.50 -2.80 -4.61
CA LYS A 23 16.19 -4.20 -4.25
C LYS A 23 14.69 -4.46 -4.40
N PRO A 24 14.23 -4.86 -5.61
CA PRO A 24 12.82 -5.09 -5.86
C PRO A 24 12.17 -6.13 -4.93
N ALA A 25 12.93 -7.15 -4.52
CA ALA A 25 12.46 -8.18 -3.59
C ALA A 25 12.12 -7.63 -2.19
N ASP A 26 13.00 -6.80 -1.63
CA ASP A 26 12.78 -6.17 -0.32
C ASP A 26 11.64 -5.14 -0.39
N PHE A 27 11.58 -4.43 -1.52
CA PHE A 27 10.52 -3.48 -1.80
C PHE A 27 9.15 -4.18 -1.82
N ILE A 28 9.00 -5.27 -2.57
CA ILE A 28 7.70 -5.95 -2.70
C ILE A 28 7.24 -6.57 -1.37
N LEU A 29 8.16 -7.10 -0.56
CA LEU A 29 7.82 -7.60 0.78
C LEU A 29 7.29 -6.48 1.68
N SER A 30 7.99 -5.35 1.71
CA SER A 30 7.59 -4.16 2.48
C SER A 30 6.27 -3.56 1.96
N TRP A 31 6.05 -3.62 0.64
CA TRP A 31 4.83 -3.15 -0.02
C TRP A 31 3.63 -4.02 0.35
N ARG A 32 3.79 -5.35 0.30
CA ARG A 32 2.75 -6.31 0.68
C ARG A 32 2.33 -6.13 2.14
N GLN A 33 3.30 -6.03 3.05
CA GLN A 33 3.02 -5.78 4.47
C GLN A 33 2.25 -4.47 4.68
N TRP A 34 2.62 -3.42 3.93
CA TRP A 34 1.90 -2.15 3.98
C TRP A 34 0.47 -2.26 3.45
N TRP A 35 0.26 -2.98 2.33
CA TRP A 35 -1.07 -3.23 1.78
C TRP A 35 -1.98 -4.01 2.73
N VAL A 36 -1.46 -5.07 3.35
CA VAL A 36 -2.18 -5.86 4.36
C VAL A 36 -2.56 -5.01 5.57
N ALA A 37 -1.66 -4.14 6.04
CA ALA A 37 -1.94 -3.22 7.15
C ALA A 37 -3.01 -2.16 6.81
N MET A 38 -3.27 -1.90 5.53
CA MET A 38 -4.32 -1.01 5.06
C MET A 38 -5.66 -1.71 4.81
N GLN A 39 -5.67 -3.05 4.71
CA GLN A 39 -6.93 -3.79 4.55
C GLN A 39 -7.85 -3.59 5.75
N PRO A 40 -9.17 -3.54 5.52
CA PRO A 40 -10.18 -3.70 6.55
C PRO A 40 -9.94 -4.96 7.40
N GLU A 41 -10.39 -4.93 8.65
CA GLU A 41 -10.16 -6.02 9.61
C GLU A 41 -10.82 -7.32 9.16
N CYS A 42 -12.00 -7.26 8.54
CA CYS A 42 -12.69 -8.41 7.92
C CYS A 42 -11.85 -9.10 6.83
N ARG A 43 -10.91 -8.40 6.21
CA ARG A 43 -10.02 -8.94 5.16
C ARG A 43 -8.64 -9.33 5.70
N ARG A 44 -8.36 -9.04 6.97
CA ARG A 44 -7.08 -9.33 7.63
C ARG A 44 -7.20 -10.64 8.42
N ASP A 45 -7.51 -11.71 7.72
CA ASP A 45 -7.52 -13.04 8.33
C ASP A 45 -6.08 -13.59 8.40
N GLY A 46 -5.33 -13.00 9.33
CA GLY A 46 -4.14 -13.57 9.97
C GLY A 46 -2.85 -13.74 9.15
N THR A 47 -2.88 -14.31 7.93
CA THR A 47 -1.66 -14.91 7.36
C THR A 47 -1.67 -15.18 5.86
N THR A 48 -2.81 -15.09 5.18
CA THR A 48 -2.90 -15.49 3.76
C THR A 48 -2.67 -14.30 2.84
N TRP A 49 -1.60 -14.36 2.03
CA TRP A 49 -1.41 -13.47 0.88
C TRP A 49 -1.92 -14.17 -0.38
N PRO A 50 -2.79 -13.53 -1.20
CA PRO A 50 -3.38 -12.21 -1.02
C PRO A 50 -4.50 -12.19 0.06
N PRO A 51 -4.83 -11.01 0.61
CA PRO A 51 -5.95 -10.85 1.55
C PRO A 51 -7.25 -11.44 0.99
N THR A 52 -8.08 -12.02 1.84
CA THR A 52 -9.36 -12.62 1.46
C THR A 52 -10.26 -11.62 0.74
N HIS A 53 -10.99 -12.14 -0.24
CA HIS A 53 -12.02 -11.39 -0.98
C HIS A 53 -13.41 -11.61 -0.37
N ASP A 54 -13.54 -12.54 0.57
CA ASP A 54 -14.82 -12.85 1.21
C ASP A 54 -15.23 -11.73 2.17
N LEU A 55 -16.47 -11.28 2.04
CA LEU A 55 -17.07 -10.19 2.80
C LEU A 55 -18.08 -10.78 3.78
N SER A 56 -17.63 -11.72 4.61
CA SER A 56 -18.45 -12.34 5.63
C SER A 56 -18.63 -11.38 6.81
N GLY A 57 -19.50 -10.39 6.66
CA GLY A 57 -19.91 -9.48 7.75
C GLY A 57 -19.77 -8.01 7.36
N GLY A 58 -20.90 -7.39 7.02
CA GLY A 58 -20.98 -5.97 6.69
C GLY A 58 -20.46 -5.09 7.82
N ASP A 59 -19.34 -4.43 7.58
CA ASP A 59 -19.29 -2.99 7.29
C ASP A 59 -17.87 -2.76 6.75
N ASP A 60 -17.72 -2.68 5.43
CA ASP A 60 -16.44 -2.54 4.74
C ASP A 60 -15.92 -1.12 4.92
N HIS A 61 -15.49 -0.79 6.13
CA HIS A 61 -15.02 0.54 6.45
C HIS A 61 -13.60 0.74 5.90
N TRP A 62 -13.53 0.95 4.58
CA TRP A 62 -12.34 1.37 3.84
C TRP A 62 -11.87 2.77 4.22
N ALA A 63 -12.38 3.37 5.29
CA ALA A 63 -12.00 4.70 5.77
C ALA A 63 -10.49 4.90 5.85
N LYS A 64 -9.71 3.86 6.19
CA LYS A 64 -8.24 3.95 6.22
C LYS A 64 -7.61 4.24 4.86
N VAL A 65 -8.27 3.87 3.76
CA VAL A 65 -7.76 3.96 2.37
C VAL A 65 -8.60 4.91 1.50
N SER A 66 -9.82 5.25 1.92
CA SER A 66 -10.75 6.12 1.17
C SER A 66 -10.34 7.59 1.21
N TYR A 67 -9.59 8.03 2.22
CA TYR A 67 -9.04 9.37 2.26
C TYR A 67 -7.73 9.45 1.46
N SER A 68 -7.61 10.51 0.66
CA SER A 68 -6.37 10.86 -0.04
C SER A 68 -5.34 11.41 0.96
N GLY A 69 -4.71 10.49 1.70
CA GLY A 69 -3.72 10.76 2.73
C GLY A 69 -2.41 9.98 2.51
N PRO A 70 -1.59 9.84 3.55
CA PRO A 70 -0.33 9.07 3.50
C PRO A 70 -0.49 7.59 3.14
N ASN A 71 -1.73 7.08 3.16
CA ASN A 71 -2.14 5.69 2.96
C ASN A 71 -3.31 5.55 1.95
N GLY A 72 -3.37 6.41 0.93
CA GLY A 72 -4.43 6.36 -0.09
C GLY A 72 -4.16 5.38 -1.25
N PHE A 73 -5.22 4.95 -1.93
CA PHE A 73 -5.16 4.10 -3.14
C PHE A 73 -4.26 4.67 -4.25
N PHE A 74 -4.23 6.00 -4.39
CA PHE A 74 -3.34 6.66 -5.36
C PHE A 74 -1.87 6.27 -5.16
N LEU A 75 -1.38 6.29 -3.90
CA LEU A 75 0.01 5.95 -3.61
C LEU A 75 0.31 4.48 -3.85
N LEU A 76 -0.65 3.60 -3.59
CA LEU A 76 -0.53 2.18 -3.88
C LEU A 76 -0.33 1.93 -5.37
N ILE A 77 -1.23 2.47 -6.21
CA ILE A 77 -1.18 2.30 -7.66
C ILE A 77 0.07 2.96 -8.23
N LEU A 78 0.38 4.19 -7.81
CA LEU A 78 1.57 4.89 -8.27
C LEU A 78 2.85 4.12 -7.92
N SER A 79 2.93 3.57 -6.71
CA SER A 79 4.13 2.82 -6.33
C SER A 79 4.33 1.60 -7.21
N LEU A 80 3.27 0.85 -7.58
CA LEU A 80 3.36 -0.30 -8.49
C LEU A 80 3.96 0.04 -9.86
N SER A 81 3.96 1.30 -10.29
CA SER A 81 4.56 1.72 -11.57
C SER A 81 6.06 2.00 -11.49
N TRP A 82 6.68 1.86 -10.32
CA TRP A 82 8.11 2.18 -10.12
C TRP A 82 9.04 1.00 -10.42
N TRP A 83 8.51 -0.21 -10.58
CA TRP A 83 9.27 -1.43 -10.89
C TRP A 83 8.50 -2.34 -11.85
#